data_AF-X1AJJ9-F1
#
_entry.id   AF-X1AJJ9-F1
#
_cell.length_a   1.000
_cell.length_b   1.000
_cell.length_c   1.000
_cell.angle_alpha   90.00
_cell.angle_beta   90.00
_cell.angle_gamma   90.00
#
_symmetry.space_group_name_H-M   'P 1'
#
loop_
_entity.id
_entity.type
_entity.pdbx_description
1 polymer ?
#
loop_
_entity_poly.entity_id
_entity_poly.type
_entity_poly.pdbx_seq_one_letter_code
_entity_poly.pdbx_strand_id
1 'polypeptide(L)' 'PDIPYKLLGFHPQFYMSDFPPTSKKLALSCLEMAKKCGLKNVDIGNKHLLI' A
#
# COMPACT_ATOMS: atom_id res chain seq x y z
N PRO A 1 -8.92 6.79 -15.36
CA PRO A 1 -8.16 7.46 -14.29
C PRO A 1 -6.65 7.26 -14.51
N ASP A 2 -6.01 8.29 -15.06
CA ASP A 2 -4.59 8.26 -15.47
C ASP A 2 -3.68 9.01 -14.49
N ILE A 3 -4.28 9.72 -13.53
CA ILE A 3 -3.58 10.38 -12.42
C ILE A 3 -2.82 9.30 -11.63
N PRO A 4 -1.50 9.43 -11.45
CA PRO A 4 -0.71 8.48 -10.68
C PRO A 4 -1.20 8.38 -9.23
N TYR A 5 -1.43 7.16 -8.76
CA TYR A 5 -1.86 6.86 -7.40
C TYR A 5 -0.83 5.96 -6.70
N LYS A 6 -0.46 6.29 -5.46
CA LYS A 6 0.49 5.50 -4.67
C LYS A 6 -0.18 4.95 -3.41
N LEU A 7 -0.20 3.64 -3.28
CA LEU A 7 -0.63 2.95 -2.06
C LEU A 7 0.55 2.87 -1.09
N LEU A 8 0.51 3.61 0.03
CA LEU A 8 1.66 3.71 0.93
C LEU A 8 1.71 2.53 1.91
N GLY A 9 2.85 1.83 1.95
CA GLY A 9 3.15 0.90 3.04
C GLY A 9 3.34 1.65 4.36
N PHE A 10 2.60 1.24 5.39
CA PHE A 10 2.71 1.78 6.74
C PHE A 10 3.64 0.91 7.61
N HIS A 11 4.49 1.55 8.41
CA HIS A 11 5.30 0.90 9.44
C HIS A 11 5.40 1.80 10.68
N PRO A 12 5.12 1.27 11.89
CA PRO A 12 5.13 2.05 13.12
C PRO A 12 6.57 2.27 13.61
N GLN A 13 7.24 3.32 13.14
CA GLN A 13 8.61 3.64 13.57
C GLN A 13 8.66 4.61 14.78
N PHE A 14 7.50 5.11 15.23
CA PHE A 14 7.41 6.08 16.34
C PHE A 14 6.23 5.77 17.27
N TYR A 15 5.37 6.74 17.60
CA TYR A 15 4.29 6.61 18.61
C TYR A 15 3.08 5.73 18.23
N MET A 16 3.15 4.96 17.15
CA MET A 16 2.06 4.07 16.70
C MET A 16 2.41 2.59 16.88
N SER A 17 3.18 2.26 17.92
CA SER A 17 3.65 0.89 18.18
C SER A 17 2.54 -0.12 18.44
N ASP A 18 1.32 0.35 18.69
CA ASP A 18 0.10 -0.42 18.86
C ASP A 18 -0.53 -0.89 17.53
N PHE A 19 -0.14 -0.29 16.38
CA PHE A 19 -0.65 -0.68 15.07
C PHE A 19 0.30 -1.66 14.35
N PRO A 20 -0.24 -2.70 13.70
CA PRO A 20 0.59 -3.56 12.87
C PRO A 20 1.09 -2.81 11.61
N PRO A 21 2.32 -3.07 11.16
CA PRO A 21 2.76 -2.60 9.84
C PRO A 21 1.94 -3.26 8.72
N THR A 22 1.97 -2.65 7.53
CA THR A 22 1.29 -3.20 6.35
C THR A 22 2.01 -4.47 5.88
N SER A 23 1.28 -5.59 5.85
CA SER A 23 1.82 -6.83 5.29
C SER A 23 1.91 -6.76 3.76
N LYS A 24 2.89 -7.48 3.19
CA LYS A 24 3.01 -7.64 1.73
C LYS A 24 1.74 -8.20 1.10
N LYS A 25 1.12 -9.18 1.75
CA LYS A 25 -0.11 -9.82 1.26
C LYS A 25 -1.24 -8.80 1.14
N LEU A 26 -1.44 -7.96 2.16
CA LEU A 26 -2.45 -6.90 2.15
C LEU A 26 -2.13 -5.85 1.08
N ALA A 27 -0.88 -5.39 0.99
CA ALA A 27 -0.50 -4.39 0.00
C ALA A 27 -0.74 -4.87 -1.44
N LEU A 28 -0.41 -6.13 -1.74
CA LEU A 28 -0.63 -6.75 -3.04
C LEU A 28 -2.12 -6.94 -3.35
N SER A 29 -2.92 -7.41 -2.40
CA SER A 29 -4.37 -7.56 -2.61
C SER A 29 -5.06 -6.21 -2.83
N CYS A 30 -4.66 -5.16 -2.10
CA CYS A 30 -5.13 -3.80 -2.33
C CYS A 30 -4.75 -3.29 -3.72
N LEU A 31 -3.52 -3.57 -4.19
CA LEU A 31 -3.08 -3.19 -5.53
C LEU A 31 -3.92 -3.88 -6.62
N GLU A 32 -4.20 -5.18 -6.47
CA GLU A 32 -5.06 -5.91 -7.40
C GLU A 32 -6.48 -5.35 -7.42
N MET A 33 -7.05 -5.06 -6.25
CA MET A 33 -8.39 -4.47 -6.15
C MET A 33 -8.45 -3.07 -6.75
N ALA A 34 -7.43 -2.24 -6.50
CA ALA A 34 -7.33 -0.91 -7.10
C ALA A 34 -7.35 -0.97 -8.64
N LYS A 35 -6.60 -1.92 -9.22
CA LYS A 35 -6.61 -2.18 -10.67
C LYS A 35 -7.97 -2.65 -11.18
N LYS A 36 -8.63 -3.58 -10.45
CA LYS A 36 -9.99 -4.06 -10.78
C LYS A 36 -11.04 -2.95 -10.73
N CYS A 37 -10.89 -1.97 -9.84
CA CYS A 37 -11.75 -0.79 -9.75
C CYS A 37 -11.49 0.25 -10.87
N GLY A 38 -10.56 -0.01 -11.80
CA GLY A 38 -10.30 0.85 -12.95
C GLY A 38 -9.18 1.87 -12.74
N LEU A 39 -8.42 1.82 -11.64
CA LEU A 39 -7.20 2.62 -11.49
C LEU A 39 -6.10 2.03 -12.39
N LYS A 40 -5.71 2.79 -13.41
CA LYS A 40 -4.73 2.34 -14.42
C LYS A 40 -3.29 2.59 -13.95
N ASN A 41 -3.05 3.71 -13.28
CA ASN A 41 -1.73 4.15 -12.86
C ASN A 41 -1.59 4.06 -11.33
N VAL A 42 -1.62 2.84 -10.79
CA VAL A 42 -1.51 2.57 -9.35
C VAL A 42 -0.32 1.66 -9.04
N ASP A 43 0.45 2.02 -8.02
CA ASP A 43 1.60 1.25 -7.54
C ASP A 43 1.78 1.42 -6.02
N ILE A 44 2.56 0.54 -5.40
CA ILE A 44 2.81 0.57 -3.96
C ILE A 44 4.04 1.45 -3.68
N GLY A 45 3.90 2.45 -2.81
CA GLY A 45 4.99 3.25 -2.26
C GLY A 45 5.58 2.60 -0.99
N ASN A 46 6.79 3.00 -0.61
CA ASN A 46 7.47 2.52 0.60
C ASN A 46 7.53 0.98 0.71
N LYS A 47 7.79 0.28 -0.41
CA LYS A 47 7.81 -1.19 -0.46
C LYS A 47 8.80 -1.82 0.54
N HIS A 48 9.85 -1.10 0.91
CA HIS A 48 10.85 -1.51 1.91
C HIS A 48 10.29 -1.59 3.34
N LEU A 49 9.14 -0.97 3.61
CA LEU A 49 8.46 -1.00 4.91
C LEU A 49 7.51 -2.19 5.07
N LEU A 50 7.25 -2.93 3.99
CA LEU A 50 6.32 -4.06 4.00
C LEU A 50 6.97 -5.30 4.59
N ILE A 51 6.30 -5.91 5.56
CA ILE A 51 6.68 -7.20 6.15
C ILE A 51 6.07 -8.38 5.41
#